data_AF-A0A6A6JTX1-F1
#
_entry.id   AF-A0A6A6JTX1-F1
#
_cell.length_a   1.000
_cell.length_b   1.000
_cell.length_c   1.000
_cell.angle_alpha   90.00
_cell.angle_beta   90.00
_cell.angle_gamma   90.00
#
_symmetry.space_group_name_H-M   'P 1'
#
loop_
_entity.id
_entity.type
_entity.pdbx_description
1 polymer ?
#
loop_
_entity_poly.entity_id
_entity_poly.type
_entity_poly.pdbx_seq_one_letter_code
_entity_poly.pdbx_strand_id
1 'polypeptide(L)' 'MPEAPSTPPHHHHRYLTRDEIVEARALHQAGHSYTFIVNQLNCTKRQVGYAVTKNFVTPKKCSGRLPHLTDAQVDELEAY' A
#
# COMPACT_ATOMS: atom_id res chain seq x y z
N MET A 1 23.77 -25.91 -20.96
CA MET A 1 22.50 -25.76 -20.22
C MET A 1 22.05 -24.32 -20.40
N PRO A 2 20.86 -24.04 -20.96
CA PRO A 2 20.37 -22.67 -21.03
C PRO A 2 20.05 -22.15 -19.62
N GLU A 3 20.46 -20.93 -19.35
CA GLU A 3 20.24 -20.20 -18.09
C GLU A 3 18.74 -19.98 -17.88
N ALA A 4 18.25 -20.23 -16.66
CA ALA A 4 16.85 -20.00 -16.34
C ALA A 4 16.52 -18.51 -16.46
N PRO A 5 15.33 -18.13 -16.98
CA PRO A 5 14.95 -16.73 -17.07
C PRO A 5 14.94 -16.08 -15.68
N SER A 6 15.81 -15.10 -15.48
CA SER A 6 15.88 -14.32 -14.24
C SER A 6 14.66 -13.40 -14.15
N THR A 7 13.77 -13.66 -13.19
CA THR A 7 12.64 -12.76 -12.91
C THR A 7 13.20 -11.55 -12.16
N PRO A 8 12.99 -10.30 -12.63
CA PRO A 8 13.51 -9.13 -11.93
C PRO A 8 12.94 -9.10 -10.50
N PRO A 9 13.76 -8.75 -9.49
CA PRO A 9 13.31 -8.69 -8.12
C PRO A 9 12.10 -7.76 -8.05
N HIS A 10 10.96 -8.31 -7.65
CA HIS A 10 9.75 -7.53 -7.47
C HIS A 10 10.06 -6.51 -6.38
N HIS A 11 10.19 -5.23 -6.74
CA HIS A 11 10.35 -4.15 -5.78
C HIS A 11 9.07 -4.14 -4.94
N HIS A 12 9.08 -4.85 -3.81
CA HIS A 12 7.99 -4.88 -2.87
C HIS A 12 7.80 -3.45 -2.36
N HIS A 13 6.84 -2.75 -2.94
CA HIS A 13 6.46 -1.43 -2.50
C HIS A 13 5.83 -1.58 -1.11
N ARG A 14 6.63 -1.41 -0.05
CA ARG A 14 6.13 -1.43 1.34
C ARG A 14 5.10 -0.31 1.48
N TYR A 15 3.91 -0.62 1.98
CA TYR A 15 2.95 0.39 2.40
C TYR A 15 3.12 0.64 3.89
N LEU A 16 2.91 1.88 4.33
CA LEU A 16 2.85 2.17 5.75
C LEU A 16 1.66 1.45 6.36
N THR A 17 1.87 0.83 7.51
CA THR A 17 0.78 0.25 8.30
C THR A 17 -0.11 1.36 8.86
N ARG A 18 -1.28 1.00 9.40
CA ARG A 18 -2.16 1.96 10.07
C ARG A 18 -1.43 2.66 11.21
N ASP A 19 -0.68 1.92 12.03
CA ASP A 19 -0.02 2.45 13.22
C ASP A 19 1.12 3.39 12.83
N GLU A 20 1.90 3.04 11.80
CA GLU A 20 2.94 3.93 11.25
C GLU A 20 2.34 5.23 10.68
N ILE A 21 1.15 5.19 10.09
CA ILE A 21 0.45 6.40 9.63
C ILE A 21 0.01 7.27 10.83
N VAL A 22 -0.49 6.65 11.91
CA VAL A 22 -0.83 7.36 13.15
C VAL A 22 0.40 8.03 13.74
N GLU A 23 1.49 7.28 13.87
CA GLU A 23 2.75 7.77 14.44
C GLU A 23 3.34 8.90 13.59
N ALA A 24 3.38 8.75 12.26
CA ALA A 24 3.85 9.81 11.35
C ALA A 24 3.07 11.13 11.54
N ARG A 25 1.74 11.05 11.72
CA ARG A 25 0.91 12.24 11.97
C ARG A 25 1.19 12.84 13.33
N ALA A 26 1.25 12.03 14.37
CA ALA A 26 1.51 12.49 15.73
C ALA A 26 2.86 13.22 15.80
N LEU A 27 3.90 12.63 15.20
CA LEU A 27 5.23 13.24 15.12
C LEU A 27 5.23 14.55 14.33
N HIS A 28 4.51 14.60 13.21
CA HIS A 28 4.38 15.83 12.44
C HIS A 28 3.62 16.93 13.21
N GLN A 29 2.53 16.58 13.90
CA GLN A 29 1.77 17.50 14.75
C GLN A 29 2.58 18.01 15.94
N ALA A 30 3.50 17.19 16.45
CA ALA A 30 4.48 17.59 17.46
C ALA A 30 5.62 18.47 16.92
N GLY A 31 5.64 18.78 15.62
CA GLY A 31 6.62 19.67 14.99
C GLY A 31 7.89 18.99 14.49
N HIS A 32 7.96 17.65 14.47
CA HIS A 32 9.11 16.95 13.92
C HIS A 32 9.17 17.07 12.40
N SER A 33 10.41 17.17 11.87
CA SER A 33 10.65 17.27 10.44
C SER A 33 10.38 15.95 9.72
N TYR A 34 10.13 16.01 8.41
CA TYR A 34 9.92 14.80 7.61
C TYR A 34 11.15 13.89 7.59
N THR A 35 12.37 14.45 7.67
CA THR A 35 13.61 13.66 7.72
C THR A 35 13.71 12.88 9.02
N PHE A 36 13.30 13.47 10.14
CA PHE A 36 13.21 12.77 11.42
C PHE A 36 12.24 11.59 11.36
N ILE A 37 11.03 11.82 10.84
CA ILE A 37 9.98 10.79 10.74
C ILE A 37 10.40 9.65 9.80
N VAL A 38 11.06 9.97 8.69
CA VAL A 38 11.64 9.00 7.76
C VAL A 38 12.60 8.04 8.46
N ASN A 39 13.50 8.58 9.27
CA ASN A 39 14.48 7.79 10.00
C ASN A 39 13.81 6.95 11.10
N GLN A 40 12.86 7.53 11.82
CA GLN A 40 12.13 6.85 12.89
C GLN A 40 11.30 5.66 12.37
N LEU A 41 10.57 5.83 11.27
CA LEU A 41 9.67 4.81 10.71
C LEU A 41 10.33 3.92 9.65
N ASN A 42 11.61 4.18 9.35
CA ASN A 42 12.37 3.53 8.29
C ASN A 42 11.60 3.50 6.96
N CYS A 43 11.14 4.66 6.50
CA CYS A 43 10.29 4.78 5.32
C CYS A 43 10.74 5.93 4.41
N THR A 44 10.11 6.10 3.25
CA THR A 44 10.48 7.15 2.31
C THR A 44 9.79 8.48 2.65
N LYS A 45 10.46 9.59 2.31
CA LYS A 45 9.90 10.95 2.47
C LYS A 45 8.55 11.12 1.76
N ARG A 46 8.36 10.42 0.62
CA ARG A 46 7.10 10.41 -0.12
C ARG A 46 5.98 9.74 0.67
N GLN A 47 6.26 8.64 1.36
CA GLN A 47 5.28 7.96 2.22
C GLN A 47 4.89 8.84 3.41
N VAL A 48 5.86 9.50 4.06
CA VAL A 48 5.57 10.47 5.14
C VAL A 48 4.68 11.60 4.64
N GLY A 49 5.03 12.21 3.51
CA GLY A 49 4.23 13.28 2.91
C GLY A 49 2.81 12.84 2.61
N TYR A 50 2.63 11.63 2.08
CA TYR A 50 1.30 11.06 1.83
C TYR A 50 0.52 10.79 3.12
N ALA A 51 1.16 10.23 4.15
CA ALA A 51 0.53 9.91 5.44
C ALA A 51 0.03 11.16 6.18
N VAL A 52 0.82 12.24 6.13
CA VAL A 52 0.52 13.54 6.75
C VAL A 52 -0.57 14.29 6.00
N THR A 53 -0.53 14.30 4.66
CA THR A 53 -1.47 15.10 3.83
C THR A 53 -2.84 14.46 3.63
N LYS A 54 -2.93 13.13 3.67
CA LYS A 54 -4.21 12.42 3.50
C LYS A 54 -5.16 12.79 4.65
N ASN A 55 -6.47 12.85 4.43
CA ASN A 55 -7.43 13.14 5.50
C ASN A 55 -7.72 11.94 6.42
N PHE A 56 -7.48 10.72 5.96
CA PHE A 56 -7.81 9.48 6.69
C PHE A 56 -6.57 8.67 7.07
N VAL A 57 -6.55 8.20 8.32
CA VAL A 57 -5.50 7.35 8.88
C VAL A 57 -5.54 5.94 8.29
N THR A 58 -6.74 5.42 8.02
CA THR A 58 -6.90 4.05 7.52
C THR A 58 -6.44 3.95 6.06
N PRO A 59 -5.63 2.94 5.70
CA PRO A 59 -5.37 2.60 4.30
C PRO A 59 -6.66 2.38 3.51
N LYS A 60 -6.68 2.78 2.23
CA LYS A 60 -7.83 2.53 1.37
C LYS A 60 -7.86 1.04 1.02
N LYS A 61 -9.03 0.39 1.11
CA LYS A 61 -9.18 -0.99 0.65
C LYS A 61 -8.87 -1.06 -0.85
N CYS A 62 -7.95 -1.94 -1.24
CA CYS A 62 -7.64 -2.16 -2.65
C CYS A 62 -8.86 -2.78 -3.35
N SER A 63 -9.14 -2.35 -4.59
CA SER A 63 -10.30 -2.81 -5.36
C SER A 63 -10.19 -4.25 -5.87
N GLY A 64 -9.17 -5.00 -5.44
CA GLY A 64 -8.93 -6.36 -5.89
C GLY A 64 -8.73 -6.47 -7.40
N ARG A 65 -8.65 -7.71 -7.89
CA ARG A 65 -8.72 -8.01 -9.32
C ARG A 65 -10.20 -7.99 -9.72
N LEU A 66 -10.51 -7.39 -10.86
CA LEU A 66 -11.85 -7.50 -11.43
C LEU A 66 -12.18 -8.98 -11.73
N PRO A 67 -13.42 -9.42 -11.51
CA PRO A 67 -13.84 -10.77 -11.85
C PRO A 67 -13.75 -10.97 -13.38
N HIS A 68 -13.41 -12.20 -13.79
CA HIS A 68 -13.33 -12.56 -15.22
C HIS A 68 -14.70 -12.79 -15.84
N LEU A 69 -15.65 -13.24 -15.02
CA LEU A 69 -17.01 -13.49 -15.42
C LEU A 69 -17.90 -12.39 -14.85
N THR A 70 -18.91 -12.03 -15.62
CA THR A 70 -20.02 -11.22 -15.13
C THR A 70 -20.93 -12.07 -14.25
N ASP A 71 -21.68 -11.44 -13.36
CA ASP A 71 -22.61 -12.15 -12.46
C ASP A 71 -23.59 -13.04 -13.27
N ALA A 72 -24.07 -12.56 -14.42
CA ALA A 72 -24.94 -13.34 -15.32
C ALA A 72 -24.28 -14.63 -15.86
N GLN A 73 -22.98 -14.59 -16.17
CA GLN A 73 -22.24 -15.77 -16.62
C GLN A 73 -21.97 -16.76 -15.47
N VAL A 74 -21.88 -16.24 -14.23
CA VAL A 74 -21.82 -17.10 -13.05
C VAL A 74 -23.16 -17.80 -12.83
N ASP A 75 -24.27 -17.06 -12.94
CA ASP A 75 -25.63 -17.62 -12.83
C ASP A 75 -25.89 -18.72 -13.87
N GLU A 76 -25.44 -18.53 -15.12
CA GLU A 76 -25.52 -19.54 -16.18
C GLU A 76 -24.75 -20.82 -15.84
N LEU A 77 -23.60 -20.71 -15.16
CA LEU A 77 -22.79 -21.86 -14.75
C LEU A 77 -23.36 -22.56 -13.51
N GLU A 78 -23.98 -21.83 -12.57
CA GLU A 78 -24.61 -22.41 -11.39
C GLU A 78 -25.90 -23.17 -11.70
N ALA A 79 -26.57 -22.84 -12.81
CA ALA A 79 -27.81 -23.49 -13.24
C ALA A 79 -27.61 -24.88 -13.89
N TYR A 80 -26.36 -25.33 -14.09
CA TYR A 80 -26.00 -26.63 -14.69
C TYR A 80 -25.53 -27.64 -13.63
#